data_AF-A0AA35UFK2-F1
#
_entry.id   AF-A0AA35UFK2-F1
#
_cell.length_a   1.000
_cell.length_b   1.000
_cell.length_c   1.000
_cell.angle_alpha   90.00
_cell.angle_beta   90.00
_cell.angle_gamma   90.00
#
_symmetry.space_group_name_H-M   'P 1'
#
loop_
_entity.id
_entity.type
_entity.pdbx_description
1 polymer ?
#
loop_
_entity_poly.entity_id
_entity_poly.type
_entity_poly.pdbx_seq_one_letter_code
_entity_poly.pdbx_strand_id
1 'polypeptide(L)'
;MINAVSQASNAYARTVNALDTTTDELDSATGVSASGGDFAAMMKNMVGNAIQNGHDAENMTAEGLNGSGDMTKIVTAVSNAQLALQTTTALRDRFVQAYQDVMRMSI
;
A
#
# COMPACT_ATOMS: atom_id res chain seq x y z
N MET A 1 -6.44 31.68 -1.08
CA MET A 1 -6.02 30.28 -1.28
C MET A 1 -4.54 30.05 -0.92
N ILE A 2 -4.04 30.59 0.21
CA ILE A 2 -2.61 30.49 0.59
C ILE A 2 -2.42 29.61 1.86
N ASN A 3 -3.50 29.31 2.60
CA ASN A 3 -3.42 28.64 3.89
C ASN A 3 -3.50 27.10 3.83
N ALA A 4 -3.71 26.51 2.66
CA ALA A 4 -3.86 25.04 2.53
C ALA A 4 -2.50 24.30 2.56
N VAL A 5 -1.45 24.91 1.99
CA VAL A 5 -0.10 24.31 1.95
C VAL A 5 0.51 24.23 3.36
N SER A 6 0.28 25.23 4.21
CA SER A 6 0.74 25.23 5.60
C SER A 6 -0.05 24.27 6.51
N GLN A 7 -1.34 24.04 6.20
CA GLN A 7 -2.14 23.04 6.92
C GLN A 7 -1.72 21.61 6.56
N ALA A 8 -1.32 21.36 5.31
CA ALA A 8 -0.80 20.07 4.87
C ALA A 8 0.55 19.72 5.52
N SER A 9 1.49 20.68 5.60
CA SER A 9 2.79 20.45 6.25
C SER A 9 2.66 20.16 7.75
N ASN A 10 1.71 20.82 8.43
CA ASN A 10 1.46 20.61 9.85
C ASN A 10 0.72 19.30 10.14
N ALA A 11 -0.10 18.81 9.21
CA ALA A 11 -0.71 17.49 9.31
C ALA A 11 0.34 16.38 9.16
N TYR A 12 1.26 16.53 8.21
CA TYR A 12 2.35 15.58 8.02
C TYR A 12 3.23 15.49 9.27
N ALA A 13 3.68 16.63 9.80
CA ALA A 13 4.50 16.67 11.02
C ALA A 13 3.81 16.00 12.24
N ARG A 14 2.50 16.15 12.37
CA ARG A 14 1.72 15.50 13.44
C ARG A 14 1.63 13.98 13.25
N THR A 15 1.50 13.51 12.01
CA THR A 15 1.50 12.07 11.75
C THR A 15 2.86 11.43 11.98
N VAL A 16 3.96 12.12 11.69
CA VAL A 16 5.31 11.57 11.96
C VAL A 16 5.59 11.51 13.46
N ASN A 17 5.21 12.54 14.23
CA ASN A 17 5.34 12.51 15.69
C ASN A 17 4.39 11.49 16.35
N ALA A 18 3.19 11.30 15.81
CA ALA A 18 2.29 10.25 16.29
C ALA A 18 2.86 8.85 16.02
N LEU A 19 3.52 8.64 14.87
CA LEU A 19 4.21 7.40 14.54
C LEU A 19 5.38 7.11 15.48
N ASP A 20 6.16 8.14 15.80
CA ASP A 20 7.28 8.07 16.75
C ASP A 20 6.79 7.68 18.16
N THR A 21 5.70 8.30 18.61
CA THR A 21 5.09 7.99 19.91
C THR A 21 4.49 6.57 19.95
N THR A 22 3.90 6.10 18.85
CA THR A 22 3.43 4.70 18.77
C THR A 22 4.58 3.70 18.71
N THR A 23 5.76 4.09 18.21
CA THR A 23 6.93 3.20 18.16
C THR A 23 7.55 3.01 19.55
N ASP A 24 7.58 4.06 20.37
CA ASP A 24 8.04 4.01 21.77
C ASP A 24 7.12 3.17 22.69
N GLU A 25 5.79 3.20 22.47
CA GLU A 25 4.85 2.35 23.20
C GLU A 25 4.90 0.87 22.76
N LEU A 26 5.31 0.58 21.52
CA LEU A 26 5.52 -0.80 21.04
C LEU A 26 6.86 -1.40 21.51
N ASP A 27 7.92 -0.61 21.66
CA ASP A 27 9.20 -1.06 22.21
C ASP A 27 9.08 -1.42 23.71
N SER A 28 8.27 -0.66 24.45
CA SER A 28 8.03 -0.90 25.89
C SER A 28 7.16 -2.14 26.18
N ALA A 29 6.42 -2.66 25.19
CA ALA A 29 5.55 -3.83 25.34
C ALA A 29 6.15 -5.13 24.80
N THR A 30 7.29 -5.08 24.10
CA THR A 30 7.81 -6.23 23.37
C THR A 30 9.25 -6.55 23.77
N GLY A 31 9.39 -7.14 24.96
CA GLY A 31 10.57 -7.93 25.30
C GLY A 31 10.79 -8.97 24.21
N VAL A 32 11.87 -8.77 23.45
CA VAL A 32 12.29 -9.55 22.29
C VAL A 32 12.25 -11.06 22.57
N SER A 33 11.42 -11.77 21.79
CA SER A 33 11.65 -13.17 21.40
C SER A 33 10.91 -13.43 20.09
N ALA A 34 11.69 -13.39 19.01
CA ALA A 34 11.23 -13.53 17.65
C ALA A 34 10.76 -14.95 17.31
N SER A 35 9.86 -14.98 16.31
CA SER A 35 9.78 -15.98 15.23
C SER A 35 8.56 -16.90 15.28
N GLY A 36 7.50 -16.44 14.59
CA GLY A 36 6.35 -17.24 14.19
C GLY A 36 5.05 -16.44 14.19
N GLY A 37 4.82 -15.63 15.22
CA GLY A 37 3.62 -14.79 15.39
C GLY A 37 3.68 -13.43 14.71
N ASP A 38 4.87 -12.82 14.64
CA ASP A 38 5.01 -11.41 14.25
C ASP A 38 4.70 -11.14 12.78
N PHE A 39 5.07 -12.05 11.87
CA PHE A 39 4.74 -11.89 10.46
C PHE A 39 3.24 -12.06 10.20
N ALA A 40 2.60 -13.05 10.84
CA ALA A 40 1.16 -13.25 10.72
C ALA A 40 0.38 -12.08 11.33
N ALA A 41 0.85 -11.52 12.44
CA ALA A 41 0.30 -10.31 13.05
C ALA A 41 0.48 -9.09 12.15
N MET A 42 1.68 -8.88 11.58
CA MET A 42 1.95 -7.81 10.64
C MET A 42 1.09 -7.92 9.37
N MET A 43 0.94 -9.13 8.82
CA MET A 43 0.07 -9.41 7.67
C MET A 43 -1.40 -9.13 8.00
N LYS A 44 -1.88 -9.56 9.18
CA LYS A 44 -3.24 -9.29 9.64
C LYS A 44 -3.51 -7.79 9.80
N ASN A 45 -2.56 -7.06 10.37
CA ASN A 45 -2.63 -5.60 10.51
C ASN A 45 -2.60 -4.91 9.14
N MET A 46 -1.75 -5.37 8.22
CA MET A 46 -1.69 -4.84 6.85
C MET A 46 -3.02 -5.06 6.10
N VAL A 47 -3.63 -6.24 6.23
CA VAL A 47 -4.94 -6.54 5.63
C VAL A 47 -6.05 -5.69 6.27
N GLY A 48 -6.07 -5.55 7.59
CA GLY A 48 -7.04 -4.68 8.28
C GLY A 48 -6.91 -3.22 7.85
N ASN A 49 -5.68 -2.71 7.76
CA ASN A 49 -5.39 -1.36 7.29
C ASN A 49 -5.76 -1.17 5.81
N ALA A 50 -5.58 -2.18 4.96
CA ALA A 50 -5.99 -2.10 3.55
C ALA A 50 -7.51 -1.99 3.39
N ILE A 51 -8.29 -2.71 4.21
CA ILE A 51 -9.75 -2.63 4.21
C ILE A 51 -10.21 -1.24 4.69
N GLN A 52 -9.63 -0.76 5.79
CA GLN A 52 -9.94 0.58 6.32
C GLN A 52 -9.61 1.68 5.31
N ASN A 53 -8.42 1.62 4.72
CA ASN A 53 -8.01 2.54 3.66
C ASN A 53 -8.90 2.45 2.41
N GLY A 54 -9.45 1.27 2.11
CA GLY A 54 -10.44 1.07 1.04
C GLY A 54 -11.74 1.84 1.31
N HIS A 55 -12.30 1.72 2.51
CA HIS A 55 -13.49 2.48 2.92
C HIS A 55 -13.24 4.00 2.90
N ASP A 56 -12.07 4.44 3.36
CA ASP A 56 -11.71 5.87 3.35
C ASP A 56 -11.52 6.39 1.91
N ALA A 57 -10.95 5.57 1.02
CA ALA A 57 -10.83 5.88 -0.39
C ALA A 57 -12.20 5.92 -1.10
N GLU A 58 -13.14 5.06 -0.74
CA GLU A 58 -14.52 5.09 -1.25
C GLU A 58 -15.24 6.38 -0.85
N ASN A 59 -15.12 6.80 0.40
CA ASN A 59 -15.66 8.08 0.87
C ASN A 59 -15.04 9.27 0.13
N MET A 60 -13.71 9.29 -0.01
CA MET A 60 -13.01 10.34 -0.74
C MET A 60 -13.35 10.34 -2.24
N THR A 61 -13.60 9.17 -2.83
CA THR A 61 -14.04 9.05 -4.23
C THR A 61 -15.47 9.52 -4.40
N ALA A 62 -16.36 9.23 -3.44
CA ALA A 62 -17.73 9.75 -3.43
C ALA A 62 -17.74 11.29 -3.32
N GLU A 63 -16.84 11.88 -2.54
CA GLU A 63 -16.63 13.33 -2.49
C GLU A 63 -16.04 13.87 -3.81
N GLY A 64 -15.15 13.12 -4.46
CA GLY A 64 -14.47 13.50 -5.70
C GLY A 64 -15.32 13.42 -6.98
N LEU A 65 -16.36 12.56 -7.00
CA LEU A 65 -17.31 12.46 -8.11
C LEU A 65 -18.21 13.70 -8.27
N ASN A 66 -18.12 14.67 -7.34
CA ASN A 66 -18.78 15.97 -7.41
C ASN A 66 -18.14 16.96 -8.43
N GLY A 67 -17.31 16.49 -9.37
CA GLY A 67 -17.08 17.20 -10.65
C GLY A 67 -15.69 17.82 -10.93
N SER A 68 -14.57 17.33 -10.36
CA SER A 68 -13.23 17.96 -10.54
C SER A 68 -12.13 17.06 -11.17
N GLY A 69 -12.47 16.18 -12.11
CA GLY A 69 -11.52 15.23 -12.70
C GLY A 69 -10.67 15.80 -13.85
N ASP A 70 -9.43 16.20 -13.56
CA ASP A 70 -8.44 16.71 -14.52
C ASP A 70 -8.03 15.63 -15.56
N MET A 71 -8.24 15.88 -16.85
CA MET A 71 -7.96 14.95 -17.97
C MET A 71 -6.52 14.39 -17.93
N THR A 72 -5.60 15.16 -17.35
CA THR A 72 -4.21 14.77 -17.12
C THR A 72 -4.09 13.53 -16.24
N LYS A 73 -4.92 13.42 -15.19
CA LYS A 73 -4.90 12.27 -14.27
C LYS A 73 -5.37 10.98 -14.94
N ILE A 74 -6.29 11.07 -15.90
CA ILE A 74 -6.77 9.90 -16.66
C ILE A 74 -5.62 9.33 -17.50
N VAL A 75 -4.86 10.19 -18.20
CA VAL A 75 -3.69 9.75 -18.99
C VAL A 75 -2.60 9.18 -18.09
N THR A 76 -2.31 9.81 -16.94
CA THR A 76 -1.34 9.27 -15.98
C THR A 76 -1.77 7.90 -15.43
N ALA A 77 -3.06 7.73 -15.10
CA ALA A 77 -3.58 6.45 -14.63
C ALA A 77 -3.47 5.35 -15.70
N VAL A 78 -3.74 5.67 -16.97
CA VAL A 78 -3.59 4.73 -18.09
C VAL A 78 -2.13 4.34 -18.30
N SER A 79 -1.19 5.29 -18.25
CA SER A 79 0.24 5.00 -18.35
C SER A 79 0.73 4.08 -17.22
N ASN A 80 0.27 4.31 -15.99
CA ASN A 80 0.60 3.44 -14.85
C ASN A 80 0.00 2.03 -15.01
N ALA A 81 -1.22 1.91 -15.54
CA ALA A 81 -1.84 0.62 -15.82
C ALA A 81 -1.07 -0.18 -16.90
N GLN A 82 -0.54 0.48 -17.93
CA GLN A 82 0.30 -0.16 -18.95
C GLN A 82 1.61 -0.71 -18.37
N LEU A 83 2.26 0.05 -17.49
CA LEU A 83 3.49 -0.40 -16.80
C LEU A 83 3.22 -1.61 -15.89
N ALA A 84 2.11 -1.60 -15.16
CA ALA A 84 1.69 -2.72 -14.34
C ALA A 84 1.42 -3.98 -15.18
N LEU A 85 0.67 -3.85 -16.28
CA LEU A 85 0.36 -4.97 -17.19
C LEU A 85 1.61 -5.60 -17.80
N GLN A 86 2.59 -4.78 -18.20
CA GLN A 86 3.87 -5.27 -18.74
C GLN A 86 4.65 -6.07 -17.68
N THR A 87 4.65 -5.59 -16.44
CA THR A 87 5.30 -6.28 -15.32
C THR A 87 4.60 -7.59 -14.98
N THR A 88 3.26 -7.59 -14.94
CA THR A 88 2.46 -8.80 -14.69
C THR A 88 2.71 -9.87 -15.76
N THR A 89 2.88 -9.48 -17.02
CA THR A 89 3.14 -10.43 -18.11
C THR A 89 4.52 -11.06 -17.98
N ALA A 90 5.56 -10.26 -17.69
CA ALA A 90 6.90 -10.78 -17.43
C ALA A 90 6.93 -11.74 -16.23
N LEU A 91 6.15 -11.42 -15.19
CA LEU A 91 6.01 -12.27 -14.02
C LEU A 91 5.29 -13.59 -14.36
N ARG A 92 4.21 -13.54 -15.15
CA ARG A 92 3.48 -14.72 -15.64
C ARG A 92 4.40 -15.66 -16.42
N ASP A 93 5.19 -15.12 -17.34
CA ASP A 93 6.10 -15.94 -18.15
C ASP A 93 7.19 -16.60 -17.28
N ARG A 94 7.68 -15.89 -16.26
CA ARG A 94 8.67 -16.44 -15.31
C ARG A 94 8.09 -17.56 -14.45
N PHE A 95 6.86 -17.44 -13.99
CA PHE A 95 6.17 -18.49 -13.22
C PHE A 95 5.89 -19.73 -14.07
N VAL A 96 5.50 -19.54 -15.33
CA VAL A 96 5.27 -20.65 -16.27
C VAL A 96 6.56 -21.42 -16.52
N GLN A 97 7.69 -20.73 -16.74
CA GLN A 97 9.00 -21.37 -16.89
C GLN A 97 9.40 -22.15 -15.63
N ALA A 98 9.27 -21.55 -14.44
CA ALA A 98 9.60 -22.22 -13.18
C ALA A 98 8.77 -23.49 -12.96
N TYR A 99 7.48 -23.48 -13.35
CA TYR A 99 6.65 -24.69 -13.28
C TYR A 99 7.10 -25.78 -14.25
N GLN A 100 7.43 -25.39 -15.50
CA GLN A 100 7.94 -26.34 -16.49
C GLN A 100 9.28 -26.95 -16.08
N ASP A 101 10.17 -26.19 -15.45
CA ASP A 101 11.45 -26.68 -14.93
C ASP A 101 11.24 -27.66 -13.75
N VAL A 102 10.34 -27.35 -12.81
CA VAL A 102 10.01 -28.25 -11.68
C VAL A 102 9.43 -29.57 -12.18
N MET A 103 8.53 -29.52 -13.17
CA MET A 103 7.99 -30.74 -13.79
C MET A 103 9.06 -31.55 -14.53
N ARG A 104 10.04 -30.89 -15.18
CA ARG A 104 11.14 -31.57 -15.87
C ARG A 104 12.14 -32.23 -14.92
N MET A 105 12.19 -31.81 -13.65
CA MET A 105 13.01 -32.45 -12.62
C MET A 105 12.29 -33.58 -11.87
N SER A 106 10.96 -33.70 -12.01
CA SER A 106 10.19 -34.81 -11.43
C SER A 106 10.16 -36.02 -12.37
N ILE A 107 11.29 -36.73 -12.44
CA ILE A 107 11.36 -38.16 -12.74
C ILE A 107 12.47 -38.78 -11.89
#